data_AF-A0A6I6NGI7-F1
#
_entry.id   AF-A0A6I6NGI7-F1
#
_cell.length_a   1.000
_cell.length_b   1.000
_cell.length_c   1.000
_cell.angle_alpha   90.00
_cell.angle_beta   90.00
_cell.angle_gamma   90.00
#
_symmetry.space_group_name_H-M   'P 1'
#
loop_
_entity.id
_entity.type
_entity.pdbx_description
1 polymer ?
#
loop_
_entity_poly.entity_id
_entity_poly.type
_entity_poly.pdbx_seq_one_letter_code
_entity_poly.pdbx_strand_id
1 'polypeptide(L)'
;MTTPPDLDSMIAQYATADFGDSTLIQEAGLESLSLLRLAVEVAAGEDAEIDAAGLVDLRTVGDLKVWLTSLVPDNADGTGAAC
;
A
#
# COMPACT_ATOMS: atom_id res chain seq x y z
N MET A 1 15.75 10.36 -8.98
CA MET A 1 15.61 8.97 -8.56
C MET A 1 14.71 9.00 -7.35
N THR A 2 13.40 8.99 -7.55
CA THR A 2 12.44 8.97 -6.44
C THR A 2 12.53 7.57 -5.85
N THR A 3 13.12 7.44 -4.67
CA THR A 3 13.12 6.17 -3.93
C THR A 3 11.64 5.79 -3.78
N PRO A 4 11.23 4.56 -4.12
CA PRO A 4 9.87 4.13 -3.81
C PRO A 4 9.62 4.43 -2.33
N PRO A 5 8.43 4.91 -1.94
CA PRO A 5 8.12 5.09 -0.53
C PRO A 5 8.58 3.83 0.20
N ASP A 6 9.30 4.00 1.32
CA ASP A 6 9.95 2.92 2.04
C ASP A 6 8.88 2.05 2.71
N LEU A 7 8.13 1.34 1.87
CA LEU A 7 6.95 0.54 2.16
C LEU A 7 7.33 -0.57 3.12
N ASP A 8 8.50 -1.18 2.92
CA ASP A 8 9.09 -2.12 3.85
C ASP A 8 9.24 -1.52 5.25
N SER A 9 9.84 -0.33 5.40
CA SER A 9 9.92 0.31 6.72
C SER A 9 8.55 0.65 7.29
N MET A 10 7.60 1.11 6.47
CA MET A 10 6.25 1.42 6.95
C MET A 10 5.50 0.16 7.40
N ILE A 11 5.53 -0.91 6.61
CA ILE A 11 4.94 -2.21 6.94
C ILE A 11 5.59 -2.76 8.21
N ALA A 12 6.90 -2.62 8.37
CA ALA A 12 7.63 -3.06 9.57
C ALA A 12 7.20 -2.35 10.86
N GLN A 13 6.67 -1.13 10.79
CA GLN A 13 6.13 -0.44 11.96
C GLN A 13 4.82 -1.08 12.47
N TYR A 14 4.10 -1.77 11.59
CA TYR A 14 2.82 -2.38 11.88
C TYR A 14 2.90 -3.91 12.00
N ALA A 15 3.93 -4.53 11.42
CA ALA A 15 4.18 -5.97 11.53
C ALA A 15 4.70 -6.32 12.93
N THR A 16 4.19 -7.43 13.47
CA THR A 16 4.64 -7.96 14.77
C THR A 16 5.73 -9.04 14.62
N ALA A 17 5.89 -9.54 13.40
CA ALA A 17 6.83 -10.59 13.04
C ALA A 17 7.65 -10.20 11.81
N ASP A 18 8.77 -10.90 11.60
CA ASP A 18 9.56 -10.78 10.38
C ASP A 18 8.71 -11.20 9.18
N PHE A 19 8.79 -10.42 8.10
CA PHE A 19 7.98 -10.61 6.92
C PHE A 19 8.85 -10.59 5.66
N GLY A 20 8.48 -11.44 4.70
CA GLY A 20 8.95 -11.39 3.33
C GLY A 20 7.77 -11.35 2.36
N ASP A 21 8.04 -11.23 1.07
CA ASP A 21 6.98 -11.03 0.07
C ASP A 21 6.03 -12.24 -0.07
N SER A 22 6.53 -13.43 0.27
CA SER A 22 5.75 -14.67 0.32
C SER A 22 5.07 -14.91 1.69
N THR A 23 5.36 -14.11 2.70
CA THR A 23 4.77 -14.24 4.04
C THR A 23 3.31 -13.84 4.00
N LEU A 24 2.45 -14.63 4.63
CA LEU A 24 1.03 -14.29 4.77
C LEU A 24 0.87 -13.08 5.67
N ILE A 25 -0.10 -12.22 5.36
CA ILE A 25 -0.39 -11.01 6.14
C ILE A 25 -0.68 -11.37 7.62
N GLN A 26 -1.40 -12.47 7.85
CA GLN A 26 -1.69 -12.98 9.19
C GLN A 26 -0.43 -13.50 9.92
N GLU A 27 0.52 -14.10 9.20
CA GLU A 27 1.78 -14.60 9.77
C GLU A 27 2.73 -13.44 10.13
N ALA A 28 2.68 -12.35 9.35
CA ALA A 28 3.37 -11.09 9.69
C ALA A 28 2.70 -10.35 10.88
N GLY A 29 1.52 -10.80 11.32
CA GLY A 29 0.70 -10.17 12.35
C GLY A 29 0.16 -8.80 11.95
N LEU A 30 -0.10 -8.61 10.66
CA LEU A 30 -0.74 -7.41 10.14
C LEU A 30 -2.26 -7.55 10.26
N GLU A 31 -2.85 -6.73 11.12
CA GLU A 31 -4.29 -6.67 11.33
C GLU A 31 -4.96 -5.79 10.25
N SER A 32 -6.23 -6.08 9.92
CA SER A 32 -6.99 -5.34 8.90
C SER A 32 -7.04 -3.82 9.13
N LEU A 33 -7.01 -3.39 10.40
CA LEU A 33 -7.00 -1.98 10.79
C LEU A 33 -5.63 -1.33 10.50
N SER A 34 -4.55 -2.05 10.73
CA SER A 34 -3.19 -1.61 10.41
C SER A 34 -3.00 -1.48 8.90
N LEU A 35 -3.55 -2.42 8.11
CA LEU A 35 -3.53 -2.35 6.65
C LEU A 35 -4.26 -1.11 6.12
N LEU A 36 -5.44 -0.80 6.67
CA LEU A 36 -6.21 0.38 6.28
C LEU A 36 -5.45 1.67 6.64
N ARG A 37 -4.82 1.71 7.83
CA ARG A 37 -4.02 2.87 8.24
C ARG A 37 -2.81 3.08 7.33
N LEU A 38 -2.11 1.99 7.00
CA LEU A 38 -1.00 2.00 6.06
C LEU A 38 -1.44 2.48 4.67
N ALA A 39 -2.60 2.01 4.19
CA ALA A 39 -3.17 2.45 2.93
C ALA A 39 -3.44 3.96 2.91
N VAL A 40 -4.01 4.50 3.99
CA VAL A 40 -4.26 5.95 4.15
C VAL A 40 -2.96 6.75 4.23
N GLU A 41 -1.90 6.23 4.87
CA GLU A 41 -0.61 6.91 4.90
C GLU A 41 0.12 6.91 3.55
N VAL A 42 -0.03 5.83 2.77
CA VAL A 42 0.58 5.71 1.43
C VAL A 42 -0.21 6.48 0.38
N ALA A 43 -1.54 6.53 0.51
CA ALA A 43 -2.46 7.32 -0.31
C ALA A 43 -2.27 8.82 -0.01
N ALA A 44 -1.15 9.39 -0.45
CA ALA A 44 -0.73 10.76 -0.15
C ALA A 44 -1.50 11.85 -0.95
N GLY A 45 -2.67 11.55 -1.49
CA GLY A 45 -3.50 12.48 -2.24
C GLY A 45 -4.85 12.70 -1.55
N GLU A 46 -5.32 13.95 -1.50
CA GLU A 46 -6.65 14.31 -0.98
C GLU A 46 -7.80 13.59 -1.73
N ASP A 47 -7.53 13.07 -2.93
CA ASP A 47 -8.46 12.34 -3.80
C ASP A 47 -8.07 10.86 -4.03
N ALA A 48 -7.13 10.31 -3.25
CA ALA A 48 -6.70 8.93 -3.44
C ALA A 48 -7.80 7.94 -3.02
N GLU A 49 -8.45 7.32 -4.01
CA GLU A 49 -9.49 6.31 -3.79
C GLU A 49 -8.86 4.99 -3.33
N ILE A 50 -9.19 4.58 -2.11
CA ILE A 50 -8.75 3.28 -1.57
C ILE A 50 -9.79 2.22 -1.97
N ASP A 51 -9.46 1.43 -2.99
CA ASP A 51 -10.27 0.29 -3.38
C ASP A 51 -10.21 -0.82 -2.32
N ALA A 52 -11.26 -0.89 -1.50
CA ALA A 52 -11.39 -1.89 -0.45
C ALA A 52 -11.66 -3.31 -0.98
N ALA A 53 -12.00 -3.46 -2.27
CA ALA A 53 -12.15 -4.78 -2.88
C ALA A 53 -10.78 -5.47 -3.05
N GLY A 54 -9.75 -4.73 -3.45
CA GLY A 54 -8.36 -5.21 -3.52
C GLY A 54 -7.84 -5.69 -2.17
N LEU A 55 -8.24 -5.03 -1.07
CA LEU A 55 -7.90 -5.42 0.31
C LEU A 55 -8.37 -6.84 0.69
N VAL A 56 -9.43 -7.36 0.08
CA VAL A 56 -9.98 -8.70 0.37
C VAL A 56 -9.17 -9.81 -0.31
N ASP A 57 -8.52 -9.51 -1.43
CA ASP A 57 -7.72 -10.49 -2.17
C ASP A 57 -6.29 -10.64 -1.60
N LEU A 58 -5.85 -9.65 -0.80
CA LEU A 58 -4.51 -9.64 -0.24
C LEU A 58 -4.25 -10.84 0.68
N ARG A 59 -3.39 -11.74 0.23
CA ARG A 59 -2.96 -12.93 0.97
C ARG A 59 -1.57 -12.76 1.58
N THR A 60 -0.66 -12.15 0.84
CA THR A 60 0.76 -12.04 1.21
C THR A 60 1.21 -10.58 1.31
N VAL A 61 2.34 -10.36 1.99
CA VAL A 61 2.93 -9.03 2.10
C VAL A 61 3.41 -8.51 0.74
N GLY A 62 3.82 -9.39 -0.18
CA GLY A 62 4.14 -9.01 -1.56
C GLY A 62 2.92 -8.44 -2.29
N ASP A 63 1.75 -9.05 -2.11
CA ASP A 63 0.49 -8.58 -2.71
C ASP A 63 0.07 -7.22 -2.14
N LEU A 64 0.21 -7.05 -0.82
CA LEU A 64 0.03 -5.77 -0.14
C LEU A 64 0.95 -4.67 -0.71
N LYS A 65 2.24 -4.94 -0.90
CA LYS A 65 3.19 -3.97 -1.47
C LYS A 65 2.80 -3.54 -2.88
N VAL A 66 2.36 -4.48 -3.72
CA VAL A 66 1.89 -4.21 -5.08
C VAL A 66 0.64 -3.33 -5.03
N TRP A 67 -0.31 -3.68 -4.18
CA TRP A 67 -1.55 -2.91 -4.02
C TRP A 67 -1.28 -1.48 -3.52
N LEU A 68 -0.44 -1.32 -2.49
CA LEU A 68 -0.04 -0.01 -1.97
C LEU A 68 0.71 0.83 -3.01
N THR A 69 1.55 0.20 -3.82
CA THR A 69 2.24 0.90 -4.93
C THR A 69 1.24 1.39 -5.98
N SER A 70 0.15 0.66 -6.21
CA SER A 70 -0.93 1.10 -7.11
C SER A 70 -1.74 2.27 -6.55
N LEU A 71 -1.71 2.52 -5.24
CA LEU A 71 -2.39 3.65 -4.60
C LEU A 71 -1.56 4.93 -4.63
N VAL A 72 -0.24 4.83 -4.81
CA VAL A 72 0.60 6.01 -4.97
C VAL A 72 0.27 6.61 -6.33
N PRO A 73 -0.30 7.82 -6.40
CA PRO A 73 -0.56 8.46 -7.67
C PRO A 73 0.79 8.65 -8.37
N ASP A 74 1.01 7.95 -9.48
CA ASP A 74 2.07 8.30 -10.40
C ASP A 74 1.75 9.73 -10.87
N ASN A 75 2.58 10.69 -10.48
CA ASN A 75 2.41 12.07 -10.90
C ASN A 75 2.80 12.27 -12.39
N ALA A 76 2.72 11.23 -13.23
CA ALA A 76 2.42 11.35 -14.65
C ALA A 76 0.93 10.99 -14.81
N ASP A 77 0.02 11.93 -14.97
CA ASP A 77 0.07 12.90 -16.06
C ASP A 77 -0.58 14.23 -15.65
N GLY A 78 0.22 15.29 -15.76
CA GLY A 78 -0.31 16.60 -16.10
C GLY A 78 -0.66 16.65 -17.59
N THR A 79 -1.95 16.69 -17.91
CA THR A 79 -2.44 17.36 -19.12
C THR A 79 -3.91 17.72 -18.96
N GLY A 80 -4.14 19.03 -18.78
CA GLY A 80 -5.39 19.63 -19.19
C GLY A 80 -5.43 19.75 -20.71
N ALA A 81 -6.56 19.38 -21.31
CA ALA A 81 -7.04 19.87 -22.60
C ALA A 81 -8.53 19.46 -22.68
N ALA A 82 -9.46 20.33 -22.28
CA ALA A 82 -10.11 21.30 -23.17
C ALA A 82 -11.01 20.63 -24.23
N CYS A 83 -12.32 20.71 -24.02
CA CYS A 83 -13.34 21.29 -24.91
C CYS A 83 -14.68 21.38 -24.16
#